data_AF-A0A6H9KB38-F1
#
_entry.id   AF-A0A6H9KB38-F1
#
_cell.length_a   1.000
_cell.length_b   1.000
_cell.length_c   1.000
_cell.angle_alpha   90.00
_cell.angle_beta   90.00
_cell.angle_gamma   90.00
#
_symmetry.space_group_name_H-M   'P 1'
#
loop_
_entity.id
_entity.type
_entity.pdbx_description
1 polymer ?
#
loop_
_entity_poly.entity_id
_entity_poly.type
_entity_poly.pdbx_seq_one_letter_code
_entity_poly.pdbx_strand_id
1 'polypeptide(L)'
;MSFIDRLKDKWGIKRTIDVVLILIVFSLAGSSVMFFTKPVLLFFGVDESTPTAIWWTARILLIVPIYQVLLIVYGTLLGQFYFFWEKEKKMGRWIVGLFTKN
;
A
#
# COMPACT_ATOMS: atom_id res chain seq x y z
N MET A 1 -14.83 -16.46 -18.66
CA MET A 1 -13.82 -16.30 -17.58
C MET A 1 -14.48 -15.68 -16.37
N SER A 2 -14.36 -16.32 -15.20
CA SER A 2 -14.86 -15.75 -13.95
C SER A 2 -14.09 -14.47 -13.59
N PHE A 3 -14.67 -13.61 -12.75
CA PHE A 3 -13.98 -12.43 -12.23
C PHE A 3 -12.67 -12.80 -11.51
N ILE A 4 -12.69 -13.90 -10.76
CA ILE A 4 -11.51 -14.43 -10.06
C ILE A 4 -10.44 -14.86 -11.06
N ASP A 5 -10.80 -15.50 -12.18
CA ASP A 5 -9.84 -15.93 -13.19
C ASP A 5 -9.11 -14.75 -13.83
N ARG A 6 -9.83 -13.65 -14.09
CA ARG A 6 -9.22 -12.41 -14.59
C ARG A 6 -8.21 -11.82 -13.60
N LEU A 7 -8.50 -11.89 -12.30
CA LEU A 7 -7.56 -11.43 -11.26
C LEU A 7 -6.34 -12.34 -11.18
N LYS A 8 -6.55 -13.66 -11.24
CA LYS A 8 -5.47 -14.65 -11.27
C LYS A 8 -4.52 -14.41 -12.44
N ASP A 9 -5.05 -14.21 -13.64
CA ASP A 9 -4.25 -13.95 -14.84
C ASP A 9 -3.49 -12.62 -14.74
N LYS A 10 -4.17 -11.55 -14.29
CA LYS A 10 -3.55 -10.22 -14.13
C LYS A 10 -2.43 -10.20 -13.09
N TRP A 11 -2.53 -11.03 -12.06
CA TRP A 11 -1.60 -11.06 -10.94
C TRP A 11 -0.62 -12.24 -10.99
N GLY A 12 -0.73 -13.13 -11.97
CA GLY A 12 0.13 -14.30 -12.12
C GLY A 12 -0.09 -15.37 -11.04
N ILE A 13 -1.30 -15.47 -10.49
CA ILE A 13 -1.63 -16.31 -9.34
C ILE A 13 -2.25 -17.62 -9.77
N LYS A 14 -1.71 -18.75 -9.29
CA LYS A 14 -2.21 -20.09 -9.66
C LYS A 14 -3.44 -20.51 -8.86
N ARG A 15 -3.50 -20.21 -7.56
CA ARG A 15 -4.56 -20.70 -6.65
C ARG A 15 -5.55 -19.59 -6.30
N THR A 16 -6.83 -19.92 -6.26
CA THR A 16 -7.89 -18.97 -5.89
C THR A 16 -7.76 -18.48 -4.44
N ILE A 17 -7.26 -19.33 -3.54
CA ILE A 17 -7.04 -18.99 -2.12
C ILE A 17 -6.05 -17.81 -1.99
N ASP A 18 -5.01 -17.77 -2.81
CA ASP A 18 -4.03 -16.68 -2.79
C ASP A 18 -4.69 -15.33 -3.12
N VAL A 19 -5.63 -15.31 -4.08
CA VAL A 19 -6.41 -14.10 -4.41
C VAL A 19 -7.24 -13.65 -3.21
N VAL A 20 -7.92 -14.57 -2.53
CA VAL A 20 -8.72 -14.25 -1.34
C VAL A 20 -7.83 -13.71 -0.21
N LEU A 21 -6.68 -14.34 0.04
CA LEU A 21 -5.71 -13.88 1.05
C LEU A 21 -5.20 -12.47 0.72
N ILE A 22 -4.87 -12.20 -0.54
CA ILE A 22 -4.45 -10.86 -0.99
C ILE A 22 -5.57 -9.83 -0.77
N LEU A 23 -6.82 -10.17 -1.06
CA LEU A 23 -7.95 -9.29 -0.80
C LEU A 23 -8.12 -9.00 0.70
N ILE A 24 -7.94 -10.01 1.55
CA ILE A 24 -7.95 -9.83 3.02
C ILE A 24 -6.81 -8.91 3.46
N VAL A 25 -5.59 -9.06 2.91
CA VAL A 25 -4.47 -8.15 3.18
C VAL A 25 -4.85 -6.71 2.81
N PHE A 26 -5.45 -6.49 1.64
CA PHE A 26 -5.88 -5.15 1.23
C PHE A 26 -6.93 -4.55 2.16
N SER A 27 -7.89 -5.36 2.62
CA SER A 27 -8.90 -4.92 3.59
C SER A 27 -8.29 -4.57 4.95
N LEU A 28 -7.36 -5.39 5.46
CA LEU A 28 -6.68 -5.15 6.74
C LEU A 28 -5.73 -3.95 6.68
N ALA A 29 -4.94 -3.81 5.61
CA ALA A 29 -4.08 -2.66 5.41
C ALA A 29 -4.92 -1.37 5.25
N GLY A 30 -6.03 -1.45 4.51
CA GLY A 30 -6.93 -0.32 4.26
C GLY A 30 -7.66 0.17 5.51
N SER A 31 -8.08 -0.73 6.40
CA SER A 31 -8.64 -0.32 7.69
C SER A 31 -7.56 0.24 8.60
N SER A 32 -6.38 -0.38 8.64
CA SER A 32 -5.31 -0.04 9.59
C SER A 32 -4.60 1.27 9.26
N VAL A 33 -4.43 1.61 7.97
CA VAL A 33 -3.69 2.82 7.55
C VAL A 33 -4.28 4.09 8.16
N MET A 34 -5.60 4.17 8.34
CA MET A 34 -6.23 5.35 8.93
C MET A 34 -5.90 5.52 10.41
N PHE A 35 -5.68 4.43 11.14
CA PHE A 35 -5.24 4.46 12.54
C PHE A 35 -3.79 4.91 12.66
N PHE A 36 -2.90 4.47 11.75
CA PHE A 36 -1.48 4.87 11.76
C PHE A 36 -1.24 6.28 11.20
N THR A 37 -2.07 6.75 10.27
CA THR A 37 -1.86 8.07 9.63
C THR A 37 -2.04 9.23 10.62
N LYS A 38 -3.03 9.16 11.52
CA LYS A 38 -3.32 10.22 12.49
C LYS A 38 -2.15 10.54 13.44
N PRO A 39 -1.56 9.57 14.16
CA PRO A 39 -0.43 9.86 15.05
C PRO A 39 0.81 10.34 14.29
N VAL A 40 1.02 9.85 13.06
CA VAL A 40 2.16 10.28 12.24
C VAL A 40 1.98 11.73 11.78
N LEU A 41 0.78 12.14 11.35
CA LEU A 41 0.50 13.55 11.02
C LEU A 41 0.76 14.49 12.20
N LEU A 42 0.29 14.12 13.39
CA LEU A 42 0.53 14.89 14.61
C LEU A 42 2.02 14.95 14.97
N PHE A 43 2.76 13.85 14.77
CA PHE A 43 4.21 13.81 14.96
C PHE A 43 4.95 14.79 14.04
N PHE A 44 4.48 14.97 12.81
CA PHE A 44 5.01 15.97 11.88
C PHE A 44 4.52 17.40 12.16
N GLY A 45 3.74 17.63 13.22
CA GLY A 45 3.22 18.96 13.58
C GLY A 45 2.12 19.47 12.64
N VAL A 46 1.49 18.57 11.86
CA VAL A 46 0.38 18.93 10.98
C VAL A 46 -0.90 18.94 11.81
N ASP A 47 -1.30 20.15 12.21
CA ASP A 47 -2.49 20.42 13.03
C ASP A 47 -3.58 21.16 12.25
N GLU A 48 -4.64 21.58 12.94
CA GLU A 48 -5.76 22.35 12.36
C GLU A 48 -5.38 23.78 11.94
N SER A 49 -4.23 24.29 12.37
CA SER A 49 -3.71 25.60 11.97
C SER A 49 -2.93 25.54 10.65
N THR A 50 -2.57 24.34 10.19
CA THR A 50 -1.92 24.12 8.91
C THR A 50 -2.87 24.44 7.76
N PRO A 51 -2.44 25.17 6.71
CA PRO A 51 -3.27 25.43 5.55
C PRO A 51 -3.89 24.14 5.00
N THR A 52 -5.20 24.16 4.72
CA THR A 52 -5.98 22.98 4.29
C THR A 52 -5.31 22.21 3.14
N ALA A 53 -4.71 22.93 2.18
CA ALA A 53 -4.00 22.29 1.08
C ALA A 53 -2.78 21.48 1.56
N ILE A 54 -1.95 22.05 2.43
CA ILE A 54 -0.76 21.40 3.00
C ILE A 54 -1.18 20.21 3.87
N TRP A 55 -2.24 20.36 4.66
CA TRP A 55 -2.78 19.29 5.50
C TRP A 55 -3.21 18.07 4.67
N TRP A 56 -3.97 18.29 3.59
CA TRP A 56 -4.39 17.20 2.69
C TRP A 56 -3.23 16.57 1.94
N THR A 57 -2.29 17.38 1.43
CA THR A 57 -1.10 16.89 0.73
C THR A 57 -0.24 16.03 1.64
N ALA A 58 0.08 16.50 2.85
CA ALA A 58 0.86 15.74 3.83
C ALA A 58 0.16 14.41 4.19
N ARG A 59 -1.17 14.45 4.36
CA ARG A 59 -1.97 13.27 4.67
C ARG A 59 -1.91 12.21 3.56
N ILE A 60 -2.10 12.61 2.30
CA ILE A 60 -2.01 11.68 1.16
C ILE A 60 -0.58 11.13 1.05
N LEU A 61 0.42 12.00 1.18
CA LEU A 61 1.82 11.64 1.07
C LEU A 61 2.27 10.69 2.18
N LEU A 62 1.68 10.75 3.37
CA LEU A 62 1.93 9.81 4.47
C LEU A 62 1.14 8.51 4.36
N ILE A 63 -0.11 8.56 3.89
CA ILE A 63 -0.94 7.35 3.71
C ILE A 63 -0.26 6.36 2.77
N VAL A 64 0.34 6.85 1.67
CA VAL A 64 0.98 6.00 0.68
C VAL A 64 2.09 5.11 1.29
N PRO A 65 3.17 5.63 1.89
CA PRO A 65 4.24 4.81 2.46
C PRO A 65 3.75 3.96 3.64
N ILE A 66 2.86 4.47 4.50
CA ILE A 66 2.30 3.67 5.60
C ILE A 66 1.54 2.46 5.05
N TYR A 67 0.72 2.67 4.02
CA TYR A 67 -0.04 1.59 3.37
C TYR A 67 0.88 0.51 2.81
N GLN A 68 1.98 0.89 2.16
CA GLN A 68 2.93 -0.05 1.58
C GLN A 68 3.61 -0.92 2.65
N VAL A 69 4.02 -0.31 3.76
CA VAL A 69 4.55 -1.05 4.91
C VAL A 69 3.50 -2.04 5.44
N LEU A 70 2.25 -1.60 5.62
CA LEU A 70 1.17 -2.47 6.10
C LEU A 70 0.88 -3.63 5.14
N LEU A 71 0.91 -3.41 3.82
CA LEU A 71 0.76 -4.48 2.83
C LEU A 71 1.84 -5.54 2.97
N ILE A 72 3.10 -5.14 3.19
CA ILE A 72 4.20 -6.08 3.41
C ILE A 72 4.03 -6.81 4.74
N VAL A 73 3.65 -6.11 5.82
CA VAL A 73 3.44 -6.72 7.14
C VAL A 73 2.31 -7.76 7.09
N TYR A 74 1.11 -7.37 6.66
CA TYR A 74 -0.02 -8.29 6.56
C TYR A 74 0.20 -9.37 5.49
N GLY A 75 0.86 -9.02 4.38
CA GLY A 75 1.29 -9.97 3.37
C GLY A 75 2.23 -11.03 3.95
N THR A 76 3.15 -10.64 4.82
CA THR A 76 4.05 -11.59 5.52
C THR A 76 3.27 -12.48 6.48
N LEU A 77 2.35 -11.90 7.26
CA LEU A 77 1.51 -12.65 8.20
C LEU A 77 0.63 -13.70 7.51
N LEU A 78 0.14 -13.42 6.30
CA LEU A 78 -0.71 -14.33 5.52
C LEU A 78 0.05 -15.16 4.47
N GLY A 79 1.39 -15.16 4.49
CA GLY A 79 2.22 -15.96 3.58
C GLY A 79 2.27 -15.48 2.12
N GLN A 80 1.85 -14.24 1.85
CA GLN A 80 1.86 -13.58 0.54
C GLN A 80 2.99 -12.54 0.42
N PHE A 81 4.04 -12.61 1.24
CA PHE A 81 5.16 -11.65 1.24
C PHE A 81 5.74 -11.40 -0.16
N TYR A 82 6.05 -12.46 -0.90
CA TYR A 82 6.70 -12.34 -2.21
C TYR A 82 5.85 -11.54 -3.22
N PHE A 83 4.53 -11.72 -3.17
CA PHE A 83 3.60 -10.98 -4.03
C PHE A 83 3.68 -9.46 -3.78
N PHE A 84 3.64 -9.05 -2.52
CA PHE A 84 3.71 -7.63 -2.14
C PHE A 84 5.12 -7.06 -2.27
N TRP A 85 6.15 -7.84 -1.99
CA TRP A 85 7.54 -7.43 -2.15
C TRP A 85 7.89 -7.12 -3.61
N GLU A 86 7.41 -7.92 -4.57
CA GLU A 86 7.58 -7.60 -5.99
C GLU A 86 6.85 -6.31 -6.40
N LYS A 87 5.67 -6.04 -5.82
CA LYS A 87 4.93 -4.79 -6.05
C LYS A 87 5.70 -3.58 -5.50
N GLU A 88 6.21 -3.69 -4.28
CA GLU A 88 7.00 -2.63 -3.63
C GLU A 88 8.27 -2.33 -4.43
N LYS A 89 9.03 -3.37 -4.81
CA LYS A 89 10.22 -3.22 -5.65
C LYS A 89 9.91 -2.58 -7.00
N LYS A 90 8.77 -2.94 -7.61
CA LYS A 90 8.33 -2.32 -8.88
C LYS A 90 8.04 -0.84 -8.72
N MET A 91 7.39 -0.45 -7.63
CA MET A 91 7.14 0.95 -7.31
C MET A 91 8.44 1.70 -7.02
N GLY A 92 9.35 1.12 -6.22
CA GLY A 92 10.67 1.72 -5.95
C GLY A 92 11.49 1.94 -7.22
N ARG A 93 11.54 0.95 -8.12
CA ARG A 93 12.20 1.11 -9.43
C ARG A 93 11.58 2.21 -10.28
N TRP A 94 10.26 2.36 -10.25
CA TRP A 94 9.58 3.44 -10.96
C TRP A 94 9.97 4.80 -10.37
N ILE A 95 9.97 4.94 -9.05
CA ILE A 95 10.39 6.16 -8.35
C ILE A 95 11.84 6.51 -8.69
N VAL A 96 12.78 5.56 -8.55
CA VAL A 96 14.20 5.76 -8.88
C VAL A 96 14.38 6.11 -10.37
N GLY A 97 13.61 5.50 -11.25
CA GLY A 97 13.60 5.80 -12.68
C GLY A 97 13.19 7.24 -13.02
N LEU A 98 12.34 7.88 -12.20
CA LEU A 98 12.00 9.29 -12.36
C LEU A 98 13.19 10.23 -12.08
N PHE A 99 14.12 9.81 -11.23
CA PHE A 99 15.31 10.59 -10.87
C PHE A 99 16.58 10.21 -11.65
N THR A 100 16.61 9.02 -12.24
CA THR A 100 17.78 8.48 -12.96
C THR A 100 17.75 8.82 -14.46
N LYS A 101 16.62 9.28 -14.99
CA LYS A 101 16.49 9.71 -16.38
C LYS A 101 16.88 11.20 -16.52
N ASN A 102 18.15 11.50 -16.27
CA ASN A 102 18.82 12.75 -16.65
C ASN A 102 19.89 12.43 -17.69
#